data_AF-A0A7V4FZ36-F1
#
_entry.id   AF-A0A7V4FZ36-F1
#
_cell.length_a   1.000
_cell.length_b   1.000
_cell.length_c   1.000
_cell.angle_alpha   90.00
_cell.angle_beta   90.00
_cell.angle_gamma   90.00
#
_symmetry.space_group_name_H-M   'P 1'
#
loop_
_entity.id
_entity.type
_entity.pdbx_description
1 polymer ?
#
loop_
_entity_poly.entity_id
_entity_poly.type
_entity_poly.pdbx_seq_one_letter_code
_entity_poly.pdbx_strand_id
1 'polypeptide(L)' 'MKRTSLMLDEAMLAEATRLAGEKTYSATVNAALGDFIRRMRARQILSLRGSGVWQGDLAEMRDDNTNRAKPGRRGARS' A
#
# COMPACT_ATOMS: atom_id res chain seq x y z
N MET A 1 -1.60 -27.49 -3.17
CA MET A 1 -0.30 -27.08 -2.58
C MET A 1 0.68 -28.25 -2.66
N LYS A 2 1.99 -27.97 -2.80
CA LYS A 2 3.07 -28.97 -2.66
C LYS A 2 3.60 -28.93 -1.23
N ARG A 3 3.91 -30.09 -0.64
CA ARG A 3 4.53 -30.18 0.70
C ARG A 3 6.04 -29.96 0.57
N THR A 4 6.57 -29.03 1.36
CA THR A 4 8.00 -28.71 1.44
C THR A 4 8.37 -28.60 2.92
N SER A 5 9.50 -29.19 3.32
CA SER A 5 10.05 -29.05 4.67
C SER A 5 11.06 -27.92 4.69
N LEU A 6 10.95 -27.01 5.66
CA LEU A 6 11.82 -25.86 5.86
C LEU A 6 12.25 -25.82 7.33
N MET A 7 13.50 -25.44 7.61
CA MET A 7 13.92 -25.08 8.97
C MET A 7 13.61 -23.61 9.18
N LEU A 8 12.80 -23.31 10.21
CA LEU A 8 12.37 -21.96 10.57
C LEU A 8 12.64 -21.75 12.06
N ASP A 9 12.90 -20.51 12.45
CA ASP A 9 12.93 -20.14 13.86
C ASP A 9 11.54 -20.30 14.47
N GLU A 10 11.43 -21.14 15.51
CA GLU A 10 10.16 -21.51 16.12
C GLU A 10 9.49 -20.34 16.82
N ALA A 11 10.26 -19.51 17.53
CA ALA A 11 9.72 -18.37 18.26
C ALA A 11 9.16 -17.32 17.29
N MET A 12 9.89 -17.03 16.22
CA MET A 12 9.46 -16.14 15.15
C MET A 12 8.19 -16.65 14.46
N LEU A 13 8.13 -17.96 14.18
CA LEU A 13 6.97 -18.56 13.52
C LEU A 13 5.73 -18.51 14.41
N ALA A 14 5.87 -18.85 15.70
CA ALA A 14 4.79 -18.78 16.67
C ALA A 14 4.28 -17.34 16.84
N GLU A 15 5.18 -16.37 16.95
CA GLU A 15 4.82 -14.96 17.03
C GLU A 15 4.09 -14.48 15.77
N ALA A 16 4.64 -14.79 14.59
CA ALA A 16 4.02 -14.43 13.32
C ALA A 16 2.62 -15.02 13.17
N THR A 17 2.41 -16.28 13.57
CA THR A 17 1.09 -16.94 13.53
C THR A 17 0.09 -16.24 14.45
N ARG A 18 0.52 -15.91 15.68
CA ARG A 18 -0.32 -15.17 16.63
C ARG A 18 -0.70 -13.79 16.09
N LEU A 19 0.26 -13.05 15.53
CA LEU A 19 0.03 -11.71 14.98
C LEU A 19 -0.83 -11.74 13.71
N ALA A 20 -0.66 -12.75 12.87
CA ALA A 20 -1.47 -12.95 11.67
C ALA A 20 -2.90 -13.43 11.99
N GLY A 21 -3.15 -13.93 13.20
CA GLY A 21 -4.45 -14.51 13.59
C GLY A 21 -4.72 -15.86 12.92
N GLU A 22 -3.66 -16.54 12.45
CA GLU A 22 -3.76 -17.78 11.70
C GLU A 22 -3.80 -18.99 12.63
N LYS A 23 -4.47 -20.06 12.20
CA LYS A 23 -4.58 -21.29 13.00
C LYS A 23 -3.41 -22.24 12.80
N THR A 24 -2.63 -22.05 11.73
CA THR A 24 -1.54 -22.97 11.36
C THR A 24 -0.32 -22.22 10.87
N TYR A 25 0.85 -22.82 11.09
CA TYR A 25 2.12 -22.33 10.56
C TYR A 25 2.13 -22.29 9.04
N SER A 26 1.57 -23.31 8.37
CA SER A 26 1.46 -23.32 6.91
C SER A 26 0.64 -22.15 6.36
N ALA A 27 -0.48 -21.81 7.00
CA ALA A 27 -1.29 -20.65 6.61
C ALA A 27 -0.52 -19.34 6.81
N THR A 28 0.17 -19.20 7.95
CA THR A 28 1.02 -18.04 8.26
C THR A 28 2.11 -17.85 7.21
N VAL A 29 2.85 -18.92 6.88
CA VAL A 29 3.94 -18.89 5.89
C VAL A 29 3.40 -18.55 4.51
N ASN A 30 2.26 -19.13 4.09
CA ASN A 30 1.64 -18.79 2.81
C ASN A 30 1.21 -17.33 2.74
N ALA A 31 0.57 -16.81 3.80
CA ALA A 31 0.15 -15.42 3.88
C ALA A 31 1.36 -14.48 3.80
N ALA A 32 2.42 -14.77 4.57
CA ALA A 32 3.66 -14.01 4.56
C ALA A 32 4.34 -14.00 3.17
N LEU A 33 4.36 -15.14 2.47
CA LEU A 33 4.89 -15.22 1.10
C LEU A 33 4.06 -14.43 0.11
N GLY A 34 2.73 -14.48 0.20
CA GLY A 34 1.84 -13.66 -0.63
C GLY A 34 2.08 -12.17 -0.43
N ASP A 35 2.22 -11.74 0.83
CA ASP A 35 2.53 -10.37 1.20
C ASP A 35 3.91 -9.93 0.71
N PHE A 36 4.90 -10.79 0.84
CA PHE A 36 6.26 -10.55 0.34
C PHE A 36 6.25 -10.34 -1.17
N ILE A 37 5.61 -11.21 -1.93
CA ILE A 37 5.50 -11.10 -3.40
C ILE A 37 4.78 -9.80 -3.78
N ARG A 38 3.68 -9.46 -3.10
CA ARG A 38 2.93 -8.22 -3.33
C ARG A 38 3.82 -6.99 -3.15
N ARG A 39 4.58 -6.94 -2.04
CA ARG A 39 5.52 -5.84 -1.77
C ARG A 39 6.63 -5.78 -2.81
N MET A 40 7.15 -6.92 -3.25
CA MET A 40 8.19 -6.96 -4.28
C MET A 40 7.70 -6.47 -5.63
N ARG A 41 6.48 -6.84 -6.04
CA ARG A 41 5.86 -6.31 -7.27
C ARG A 41 5.62 -4.81 -7.16
N ALA A 42 5.09 -4.33 -6.04
CA ALA A 42 4.87 -2.90 -5.82
C ALA A 42 6.18 -2.11 -5.93
N ARG A 43 7.31 -2.64 -5.41
CA ARG A 43 8.63 -1.99 -5.54
C ARG A 43 9.08 -1.78 -6.99
N GLN A 44 8.57 -2.54 -7.95
CA GLN A 44 8.90 -2.34 -9.37
C GLN A 44 8.45 -0.97 -9.86
N ILE A 45 7.46 -0.32 -9.24
CA ILE A 45 7.08 1.06 -9.60
C ILE A 45 8.26 2.04 -9.48
N LEU A 46 9.22 1.76 -8.60
CA LEU A 46 10.40 2.60 -8.42
C LEU A 46 11.32 2.59 -9.64
N SER A 47 11.28 1.55 -10.48
CA SER A 47 12.04 1.53 -11.74
C SER A 47 11.49 2.50 -12.78
N LEU A 48 10.23 2.95 -12.62
CA LEU A 48 9.60 3.94 -13.49
C LEU A 48 10.02 5.37 -13.15
N ARG A 49 10.79 5.58 -12.07
CA ARG A 49 11.33 6.90 -11.73
C ARG A 49 12.24 7.38 -12.85
N GLY A 50 11.93 8.55 -13.41
CA GLY A 50 12.73 9.17 -14.46
C GLY A 50 12.57 8.53 -15.84
N SER A 51 11.69 7.53 -16.01
CA SER A 51 11.45 6.90 -17.32
C SER A 51 10.57 7.74 -18.24
N GLY A 52 9.92 8.79 -17.72
CA GLY A 52 8.97 9.60 -18.48
C GLY A 52 7.66 8.88 -18.82
N VAL A 53 7.39 7.72 -18.22
CA VAL A 53 6.18 6.91 -18.52
C VAL A 53 4.88 7.60 -18.10
N TRP A 54 4.93 8.47 -17.09
CA TRP A 54 3.77 9.22 -16.64
C TRP A 54 3.75 10.58 -17.33
N GLN A 55 2.66 10.85 -18.06
CA GLN A 55 2.43 12.08 -18.83
C GLN A 55 1.08 12.64 -18.36
N GLY A 56 1.11 13.66 -17.51
CA GLY A 56 -0.08 14.31 -16.96
C GLY A 56 0.28 15.56 -16.16
N ASP A 57 -0.73 16.29 -15.69
CA ASP A 57 -0.57 17.43 -14.77
C ASP A 57 -1.07 17.05 -13.37
N LEU A 58 -0.19 17.17 -12.37
CA LEU A 58 -0.51 16.86 -10.98
C LEU A 58 -1.52 17.84 -10.38
N ALA A 59 -1.51 19.11 -10.80
CA ALA A 59 -2.41 20.13 -10.29
C ALA A 59 -3.85 19.88 -10.76
N GLU A 60 -4.02 19.46 -12.01
CA GLU A 60 -5.33 19.07 -12.56
C GLU A 60 -5.90 17.84 -11.84
N MET A 61 -5.07 16.80 -11.63
CA MET A 61 -5.51 15.56 -10.97
C MET A 61 -5.94 15.74 -9.51
N ARG A 62 -5.31 16.69 -8.81
CA ARG A 62 -5.63 16.99 -7.41
C ARG A 62 -6.79 17.96 -7.25
N ASP A 63 -7.27 18.53 -8.35
CA ASP A 63 -8.22 19.63 -8.35
C ASP A 63 -7.75 20.77 -7.43
N ASP A 64 -6.43 21.04 -7.45
CA ASP A 64 -5.78 22.12 -6.67
C ASP A 64 -6.20 23.51 -7.19
N ASN A 65 -7.17 23.56 -8.11
CA ASN A 65 -7.88 24.74 -8.57
C ASN A 65 -8.63 25.39 -7.40
N THR A 66 -7.89 26.19 -6.62
CA THR A 66 -8.38 27.05 -5.54
C THR A 66 -9.30 28.18 -6.03
N ASN A 67 -9.87 28.09 -7.23
CA ASN A 67 -10.85 29.04 -7.75
C ASN A 67 -12.28 28.77 -7.26
N ARG A 68 -12.47 27.97 -6.20
CA ARG A 68 -13.73 27.98 -5.45
C ARG A 68 -13.84 29.30 -4.70
N ALA A 69 -14.32 30.31 -5.41
CA ALA A 69 -14.59 31.66 -4.94
C ALA A 69 -15.07 31.65 -3.49
N LYS A 70 -14.32 32.34 -2.62
CA LYS A 70 -14.73 32.63 -1.24
C LYS A 70 -16.16 33.21 -1.31
N PRO A 71 -17.15 32.70 -0.56
CA PRO A 71 -18.46 33.33 -0.52
C PRO A 71 -18.26 34.76 -0.05
N GLY A 72 -18.56 35.72 -0.94
CA GLY A 72 -18.45 37.14 -0.64
C GLY A 72 -19.15 37.45 0.68
N ARG A 73 -18.49 38.25 1.52
CA ARG A 73 -19.03 38.83 2.76
C ARG A 73 -20.49 39.25 2.54
N ARG A 74 -21.44 38.52 3.13
CA ARG A 74 -22.78 39.03 3.39
C ARG A 74 -22.63 40.09 4.47
N GLY A 75 -23.01 41.33 4.18
CA GLY A 75 -23.22 42.33 5.23
C GLY A 75 -23.08 43.77 4.75
N ALA A 76 -24.12 44.55 5.08
CA ALA A 76 -24.24 46.00 5.08
C ALA A 76 -24.63 46.68 3.76
N ARG A 77 -25.95 46.86 3.57
CA ARG A 77 -26.65 48.13 3.23
C ARG A 77 -28.05 48.04 3.87
N SER A 78 -28.30 48.77 4.96
CA SER A 78 -28.89 50.12 5.06
C SER A 78 -30.37 50.13 4.71
#